data_AF-A0A9D4V0K6-F1
#
_entry.id   AF-A0A9D4V0K6-F1
#
_cell.length_a   1.000
_cell.length_b   1.000
_cell.length_c   1.000
_cell.angle_alpha   90.00
_cell.angle_beta   90.00
_cell.angle_gamma   90.00
#
_symmetry.space_group_name_H-M   'P 1'
#
loop_
_entity.id
_entity.type
_entity.pdbx_description
1 polymer ?
#
loop_
_entity_poly.entity_id
_entity_poly.type
_entity_poly.pdbx_seq_one_letter_code
_entity_poly.pdbx_strand_id
1 'polypeptide(L)'
;MASEEVKVVTFWASPYGLRAEFALTAKGVPYQRLLEPLPESLLIIEYVDDVWPSPHEKHLLPPDPYDRAMARFWSDSAEKKLNSALKSILLTKGDMQKAAVEEALSCISILEGVLERASSSKDAPFFGGDPLLCGHAYEMMGDFKFELEENYPHMHTWYQALRTSSVAACMPDSDKLLEFVLGLRKMVCPE
;
A
#
# COMPACT_ATOMS: atom_id res chain seq x y z
N MET A 1 -12.97 18.74 24.98
CA MET A 1 -12.31 19.29 23.78
C MET A 1 -13.28 19.04 22.63
N ALA A 2 -13.55 20.04 21.79
CA ALA A 2 -14.39 19.81 20.60
C ALA A 2 -13.78 18.64 19.82
N SER A 3 -14.57 17.65 19.40
CA SER A 3 -14.05 16.60 18.53
C SER A 3 -13.65 17.28 17.23
N GLU A 4 -12.35 17.45 17.00
CA GLU A 4 -11.87 18.01 15.74
C GLU A 4 -12.36 17.12 14.59
N GLU A 5 -13.01 17.73 13.61
CA GLU A 5 -13.50 17.05 12.42
C GLU A 5 -12.30 16.63 11.57
N VAL A 6 -12.00 15.33 11.53
CA VAL A 6 -10.90 14.80 10.72
C VAL A 6 -11.31 14.78 9.25
N LYS A 7 -10.48 15.35 8.38
CA LYS A 7 -10.69 15.39 6.93
C LYS A 7 -9.54 14.70 6.23
N VAL A 8 -9.87 13.74 5.36
CA VAL A 8 -8.91 13.06 4.48
C VAL A 8 -9.09 13.63 3.08
N VAL A 9 -8.15 14.46 2.66
CA VAL A 9 -8.12 15.01 1.30
C VAL A 9 -7.33 14.04 0.42
N THR A 10 -8.00 13.43 -0.56
CA THR A 10 -7.45 12.32 -1.35
C THR A 10 -8.14 12.19 -2.72
N PHE A 11 -7.68 11.29 -3.57
CA PHE A 11 -8.41 10.77 -4.71
C PHE A 11 -8.70 9.26 -4.53
N TRP A 12 -9.79 8.74 -5.10
CA TRP A 12 -10.26 7.37 -4.82
C TRP A 12 -9.28 6.26 -5.22
N ALA A 13 -8.38 6.50 -6.18
CA ALA A 13 -7.35 5.56 -6.58
C ALA A 13 -5.95 5.90 -6.04
N SER A 14 -5.84 6.91 -5.17
CA SER A 14 -4.55 7.29 -4.59
C SER A 14 -4.13 6.25 -3.53
N PRO A 15 -2.95 5.61 -3.68
CA PRO A 15 -2.50 4.62 -2.72
C PRO A 15 -2.17 5.24 -1.36
N TYR A 16 -1.74 6.51 -1.29
CA TYR A 16 -1.40 7.12 0.00
C TYR A 16 -2.63 7.64 0.74
N GLY A 17 -3.65 8.10 0.02
CA GLY A 17 -4.94 8.42 0.60
C GLY A 17 -5.61 7.22 1.24
N LEU A 18 -5.55 6.06 0.58
CA LEU A 18 -6.03 4.81 1.14
C LEU A 18 -5.30 4.43 2.44
N ARG A 19 -4.01 4.76 2.58
CA ARG A 19 -3.29 4.56 3.85
C ARG A 19 -3.85 5.38 4.99
N ALA A 20 -4.17 6.66 4.72
CA ALA A 20 -4.80 7.52 5.70
C ALA A 20 -6.14 6.94 6.16
N GLU A 21 -6.95 6.48 5.20
CA GLU A 21 -8.23 5.86 5.47
C GLU A 21 -8.10 4.55 6.23
N PHE A 22 -7.13 3.70 5.88
CA PHE A 22 -6.86 2.45 6.60
C PHE A 22 -6.44 2.74 8.03
N ALA A 23 -5.52 3.68 8.24
CA ALA A 23 -5.04 4.05 9.58
C ALA A 23 -6.18 4.58 10.46
N LEU A 24 -6.98 5.52 9.95
CA LEU A 24 -8.11 6.09 10.68
C LEU A 24 -9.20 5.05 10.96
N THR A 25 -9.52 4.21 9.98
CA THR A 25 -10.51 3.12 10.12
C THR A 25 -10.04 2.07 11.13
N ALA A 26 -8.75 1.70 11.11
CA ALA A 26 -8.17 0.78 12.09
C ALA A 26 -8.23 1.34 13.52
N LYS A 27 -8.13 2.68 13.67
CA LYS A 27 -8.29 3.37 14.96
C LYS A 27 -9.74 3.68 15.33
N GLY A 28 -10.71 3.40 14.45
CA GLY A 28 -12.12 3.76 14.66
C GLY A 28 -12.38 5.27 14.70
N VAL A 29 -11.51 6.06 14.06
CA VAL A 29 -11.63 7.52 14.02
C VAL A 29 -12.55 7.90 12.86
N PRO A 30 -13.68 8.58 13.10
CA PRO A 30 -14.53 9.06 12.01
C PRO A 30 -13.84 10.18 11.24
N TYR A 31 -13.97 10.16 9.91
CA TYR A 31 -13.40 11.18 9.04
C TYR A 31 -14.33 11.49 7.86
N GLN A 32 -14.18 12.69 7.30
CA GLN A 32 -14.79 13.09 6.05
C GLN A 32 -13.77 12.96 4.91
N ARG A 33 -14.13 12.22 3.85
CA ARG A 33 -13.34 12.15 2.61
C ARG A 33 -13.62 13.38 1.74
N LEU A 34 -12.57 14.09 1.34
CA LEU A 34 -12.61 15.23 0.42
C LEU A 34 -11.80 14.89 -0.83
N LEU A 35 -12.36 15.11 -2.02
CA LEU A 35 -11.71 14.77 -3.28
C LEU A 35 -10.96 15.98 -3.87
N GLU A 36 -9.68 16.13 -3.57
CA GLU A 36 -8.84 17.23 -4.08
C GLU A 36 -7.41 16.76 -4.45
N PRO A 37 -6.75 17.37 -5.44
CA PRO A 37 -5.37 17.04 -5.80
C PRO A 37 -4.38 17.65 -4.81
N LEU A 38 -3.80 16.84 -3.93
CA LEU A 38 -2.74 17.25 -3.00
C LEU A 38 -1.50 16.36 -3.10
N PRO A 39 -0.31 16.89 -2.73
CA PRO A 39 0.89 16.08 -2.58
C PRO A 39 0.77 15.17 -1.35
N GLU A 40 1.11 13.91 -1.58
CA GLU A 40 0.88 12.81 -0.65
C GLU A 40 2.10 12.61 0.26
N SER A 41 1.90 12.33 1.56
CA SER A 41 3.00 12.13 2.51
C SER A 41 2.86 10.85 3.32
N LEU A 42 3.99 10.17 3.53
CA LEU A 42 4.11 8.93 4.31
C LEU A 42 3.88 9.14 5.82
N LEU A 43 3.87 10.39 6.29
CA LEU A 43 3.81 10.74 7.70
C LEU A 43 2.42 10.54 8.32
N ILE A 44 1.40 10.27 7.50
CA ILE A 44 0.01 10.18 7.96
C ILE A 44 -0.20 8.99 8.90
N ILE A 45 0.42 7.83 8.61
CA ILE A 45 0.28 6.64 9.47
C ILE A 45 0.86 6.90 10.86
N GLU A 46 2.04 7.54 10.92
CA GLU A 46 2.70 7.89 12.18
C GLU A 46 1.87 8.90 12.98
N TYR A 47 1.40 9.96 12.30
CA TYR A 47 0.54 10.95 12.90
C TYR A 47 -0.74 10.34 13.48
N VAL A 48 -1.38 9.42 12.75
CA VAL A 48 -2.59 8.75 13.23
C VAL A 48 -2.31 7.86 14.44
N ASP A 49 -1.19 7.12 14.44
CA ASP A 49 -0.82 6.25 15.55
C ASP A 49 -0.48 7.04 16.83
N ASP A 50 0.14 8.22 16.68
CA ASP A 50 0.53 9.10 17.79
C ASP A 50 -0.66 9.91 18.37
N VAL A 51 -1.55 10.44 17.51
CA VAL A 51 -2.64 11.34 17.93
C VAL A 51 -3.85 10.59 18.48
N TRP A 52 -4.13 9.39 17.96
CA TRP A 52 -5.24 8.56 18.43
C TRP A 52 -4.73 7.24 19.03
N PRO A 53 -4.09 7.29 20.22
CA PRO A 53 -3.73 6.08 20.95
C PRO A 53 -5.01 5.33 21.31
N SER A 54 -5.13 4.08 20.86
CA SER A 54 -6.30 3.26 21.15
C SER A 54 -6.11 2.53 22.49
N PRO A 55 -7.11 2.55 23.39
CA PRO A 55 -7.04 1.83 24.68
C PRO A 55 -7.00 0.30 24.53
N HIS A 56 -7.15 -0.23 23.31
CA HIS A 56 -7.04 -1.67 22.99
C HIS A 56 -5.79 -2.02 22.16
N GLU A 57 -4.79 -1.12 22.14
CA GLU A 57 -3.38 -1.38 21.83
C GLU A 57 -3.08 -2.26 20.60
N LYS A 58 -3.72 -1.94 19.46
CA LYS A 58 -3.15 -2.27 18.15
C LYS A 58 -2.45 -1.03 17.62
N HIS A 59 -1.16 -0.90 17.96
CA HIS A 59 -0.30 0.07 17.31
C HIS A 59 -0.21 -0.27 15.82
N LEU A 60 -0.24 0.77 14.97
CA LEU A 60 -0.04 0.58 13.52
C LEU A 60 1.43 0.24 13.23
N LEU A 61 2.34 0.74 14.08
CA LEU A 61 3.75 0.43 14.04
C LEU A 61 4.19 -0.42 15.24
N PRO A 62 5.31 -1.16 15.13
CA PRO A 62 5.88 -1.84 16.30
C PRO A 62 6.07 -0.89 17.49
N PRO A 63 5.80 -1.34 18.73
CA PRO A 63 6.02 -0.54 19.93
C PRO A 63 7.52 -0.36 20.22
N ASP A 64 8.33 -1.38 19.92
CA ASP A 64 9.78 -1.36 20.10
C ASP A 64 10.45 -0.34 19.15
N PRO A 65 11.34 0.53 19.64
CA PRO A 65 11.99 1.55 18.81
C PRO A 65 12.83 0.99 17.65
N TYR A 66 13.50 -0.15 17.84
CA TYR A 66 14.32 -0.77 16.80
C TYR A 66 13.43 -1.39 15.73
N ASP A 67 12.42 -2.16 16.12
CA ASP A 67 11.47 -2.76 15.18
C ASP A 67 10.70 -1.68 14.41
N ARG A 68 10.32 -0.58 15.08
CA ARG A 68 9.71 0.58 14.43
C ARG A 68 10.63 1.23 13.40
N ALA A 69 11.91 1.38 13.72
CA ALA A 69 12.91 1.90 12.78
C ALA A 69 13.09 0.96 11.57
N MET A 70 13.05 -0.35 11.79
CA MET A 70 13.11 -1.35 10.71
C MET A 70 11.88 -1.34 9.83
N ALA A 71 10.67 -1.24 10.40
CA ALA A 71 9.45 -1.07 9.63
C ALA A 71 9.52 0.17 8.74
N ARG A 72 9.94 1.32 9.29
CA ARG A 72 10.14 2.57 8.52
C ARG A 72 11.12 2.40 7.37
N PHE A 73 12.30 1.86 7.66
CA PHE A 73 13.36 1.69 6.67
C PHE A 73 12.90 0.82 5.50
N TRP A 74 12.29 -0.33 5.80
CA TRP A 74 11.87 -1.26 4.76
C TRP A 74 10.66 -0.75 3.98
N SER A 75 9.69 -0.13 4.64
CA SER A 75 8.55 0.49 3.96
C SER A 75 9.00 1.61 3.01
N ASP A 76 9.85 2.53 3.45
CA ASP A 76 10.35 3.63 2.61
C ASP A 76 11.22 3.13 1.44
N SER A 77 12.16 2.21 1.71
CA SER A 77 13.05 1.68 0.68
C SER A 77 12.30 0.85 -0.36
N ALA A 78 11.42 -0.04 0.07
CA ALA A 78 10.67 -0.90 -0.85
C ALA A 78 9.66 -0.08 -1.65
N GLU A 79 8.97 0.87 -1.02
CA GLU A 79 7.99 1.71 -1.70
C GLU A 79 8.62 2.60 -2.77
N LYS A 80 9.74 3.28 -2.47
CA LYS A 80 10.40 4.14 -3.46
C LYS A 80 10.81 3.37 -4.70
N LYS A 81 11.38 2.18 -4.51
CA LYS A 81 11.81 1.32 -5.63
C LYS A 81 10.63 0.72 -6.37
N LEU A 82 9.65 0.17 -5.64
CA LEU A 82 8.45 -0.42 -6.23
C LEU A 82 7.66 0.64 -7.01
N ASN A 83 7.39 1.81 -6.44
CA ASN A 83 6.70 2.90 -7.15
C ASN A 83 7.47 3.35 -8.40
N SER A 84 8.80 3.39 -8.35
CA SER A 84 9.62 3.70 -9.52
C SER A 84 9.48 2.64 -10.61
N ALA A 85 9.56 1.35 -10.23
CA ALA A 85 9.42 0.23 -11.17
C ALA A 85 8.01 0.19 -11.78
N LEU A 86 6.96 0.30 -10.96
CA LEU A 86 5.56 0.37 -11.38
C LEU A 86 5.29 1.55 -12.33
N LYS A 87 5.83 2.74 -12.02
CA LYS A 87 5.78 3.90 -12.90
C LYS A 87 6.48 3.62 -14.24
N SER A 88 7.63 2.94 -14.22
CA SER A 88 8.32 2.55 -15.45
C SER A 88 7.51 1.54 -16.27
N ILE A 89 6.84 0.57 -15.63
CA ILE A 89 5.93 -0.37 -16.29
C ILE A 89 4.78 0.38 -16.99
N LEU A 90 4.26 1.43 -16.36
CA LEU A 90 3.19 2.26 -16.91
C LEU A 90 3.65 3.10 -18.12
N LEU A 91 4.88 3.60 -18.10
CA LEU A 91 5.38 4.58 -19.07
C LEU A 91 6.16 3.98 -20.25
N THR A 92 6.56 2.71 -20.18
CA THR A 92 7.47 2.08 -21.15
C THR A 92 6.87 0.82 -21.79
N LYS A 93 7.50 0.37 -22.89
CA LYS A 93 7.16 -0.84 -23.65
C LYS A 93 8.43 -1.63 -23.97
N GLY A 94 8.27 -2.87 -24.44
CA GLY A 94 9.36 -3.72 -24.93
C GLY A 94 10.37 -4.04 -23.82
N ASP A 95 11.66 -4.02 -24.16
CA ASP A 95 12.73 -4.45 -23.24
C ASP A 95 12.83 -3.56 -21.99
N MET A 96 12.54 -2.25 -22.11
CA MET A 96 12.51 -1.34 -20.96
C MET A 96 11.40 -1.71 -19.97
N GLN A 97 10.24 -2.16 -20.49
CA GLN A 97 9.14 -2.59 -19.64
C GLN A 97 9.45 -3.92 -18.95
N LYS A 98 10.07 -4.86 -19.67
CA LYS A 98 10.50 -6.15 -19.08
C LYS A 98 11.50 -5.95 -17.95
N ALA A 99 12.50 -5.09 -18.14
CA ALA A 99 13.44 -4.74 -17.08
C ALA A 99 12.74 -4.09 -15.87
N ALA A 100 11.71 -3.27 -16.10
CA ALA A 100 10.92 -2.68 -15.02
C ALA A 100 10.06 -3.72 -14.27
N VAL A 101 9.56 -4.75 -14.96
CA VAL A 101 8.88 -5.89 -14.34
C VAL A 101 9.84 -6.68 -13.45
N GLU A 102 11.05 -6.98 -13.95
CA GLU A 102 12.08 -7.68 -13.16
C GLU A 102 12.46 -6.91 -11.89
N GLU A 103 12.61 -5.58 -11.99
CA GLU A 103 12.88 -4.72 -10.82
C GLU A 103 11.70 -4.72 -9.83
N ALA A 104 10.45 -4.68 -10.32
CA ALA A 104 9.26 -4.74 -9.47
C ALA A 104 9.18 -6.07 -8.71
N LEU A 105 9.44 -7.20 -9.39
CA LEU A 105 9.49 -8.53 -8.77
C LEU A 105 10.62 -8.63 -7.73
N SER A 106 11.79 -8.03 -8.01
CA SER A 106 12.88 -7.94 -7.04
C SER A 106 12.47 -7.19 -5.77
N CYS A 107 11.74 -6.07 -5.91
CA CYS A 107 11.22 -5.30 -4.78
C CYS A 107 10.21 -6.10 -3.95
N ILE A 108 9.34 -6.88 -4.60
CA ILE A 108 8.35 -7.74 -3.94
C ILE A 108 9.04 -8.87 -3.18
N SER A 109 10.08 -9.49 -3.74
CA SER A 109 10.88 -10.49 -3.02
C SER A 109 11.54 -9.94 -1.76
N ILE A 110 11.97 -8.66 -1.79
CA ILE A 110 12.49 -7.99 -0.59
C ILE A 110 11.38 -7.81 0.45
N LEU A 111 10.18 -7.37 0.03
CA LEU A 111 9.03 -7.20 0.91
C LEU A 111 8.58 -8.51 1.54
N GLU A 112 8.55 -9.59 0.77
CA GLU A 112 8.26 -10.94 1.26
C GLU A 112 9.21 -11.34 2.40
N GLY A 113 10.52 -11.15 2.22
CA GLY A 113 11.49 -11.43 3.28
C GLY A 113 11.36 -10.49 4.50
N VAL A 114 10.87 -9.26 4.32
CA VAL A 114 10.55 -8.36 5.44
C VAL A 114 9.34 -8.89 6.22
N LEU A 115 8.29 -9.33 5.52
CA LEU A 115 7.09 -9.89 6.14
C LEU A 115 7.38 -11.23 6.82
N GLU A 116 8.22 -12.08 6.26
CA GLU A 116 8.69 -13.31 6.92
C GLU A 116 9.32 -12.98 8.29
N ARG A 117 10.28 -12.05 8.32
CA ARG A 117 10.91 -11.61 9.58
C ARG A 117 9.90 -11.01 10.57
N ALA A 118 8.92 -10.26 10.08
CA ALA A 118 7.94 -9.59 10.93
C ALA A 118 6.82 -10.51 11.43
N SER A 119 6.42 -11.51 10.62
CA SER A 119 5.41 -12.53 10.94
C SER A 119 5.84 -13.48 12.06
N SER A 120 7.14 -13.50 12.38
CA SER A 120 7.68 -14.13 13.60
C SER A 120 7.22 -13.43 14.89
N SER A 121 6.67 -12.21 14.80
CA SER A 121 5.97 -11.53 15.89
C SER A 121 4.48 -11.89 15.88
N LYS A 122 3.95 -12.32 17.02
CA LYS A 122 2.56 -12.81 17.17
C LYS A 122 1.48 -11.75 16.91
N ASP A 123 1.88 -10.50 16.72
CA ASP A 123 1.02 -9.32 16.58
C ASP A 123 1.23 -8.61 15.24
N ALA A 124 1.68 -9.34 14.21
CA ALA A 124 2.13 -8.87 12.90
C ALA A 124 1.55 -7.50 12.52
N PRO A 125 2.35 -6.41 12.60
CA PRO A 125 1.84 -5.08 12.42
C PRO A 125 1.34 -4.90 11.00
N PHE A 126 0.28 -4.12 10.90
CA PHE A 126 -0.29 -3.70 9.65
C PHE A 126 0.72 -2.78 8.94
N PHE A 127 1.62 -3.38 8.15
CA PHE A 127 2.58 -2.62 7.35
C PHE A 127 1.83 -1.69 6.42
N GLY A 128 1.82 -0.40 6.73
CA GLY A 128 1.91 0.69 5.75
C GLY A 128 0.82 0.82 4.67
N GLY A 129 -0.21 -0.03 4.62
CA GLY A 129 -1.17 -0.11 3.53
C GLY A 129 -0.83 -1.16 2.45
N ASP A 130 -1.54 -1.13 1.32
CA ASP A 130 -1.48 -2.16 0.26
C ASP A 130 -0.44 -1.83 -0.83
N PRO A 131 0.71 -2.56 -0.88
CA PRO A 131 1.69 -2.39 -1.95
C PRO A 131 1.19 -2.94 -3.30
N LEU A 132 0.13 -3.75 -3.31
CA LEU A 132 -0.36 -4.49 -4.47
C LEU A 132 -1.80 -4.13 -4.86
N LEU A 133 -2.30 -3.00 -4.38
CA LEU A 133 -3.65 -2.52 -4.68
C LEU A 133 -3.95 -2.55 -6.19
N CYS A 134 -2.98 -2.14 -7.01
CA CYS A 134 -3.06 -2.13 -8.47
C CYS A 134 -2.41 -3.36 -9.14
N GLY A 135 -2.10 -4.42 -8.39
CA GLY A 135 -1.30 -5.57 -8.85
C GLY A 135 -1.84 -6.19 -10.13
N HIS A 136 -3.15 -6.44 -10.19
CA HIS A 136 -3.80 -7.01 -11.37
C HIS A 136 -3.63 -6.14 -12.63
N ALA A 137 -3.66 -4.81 -12.50
CA ALA A 137 -3.44 -3.92 -13.63
C ALA A 137 -2.01 -4.02 -14.15
N TYR A 138 -1.03 -4.15 -13.25
CA TYR A 138 0.37 -4.30 -13.64
C TYR A 138 0.66 -5.64 -14.29
N GLU A 139 0.10 -6.73 -13.79
CA GLU A 139 0.17 -8.07 -14.41
C GLU A 139 -0.31 -8.02 -15.87
N MET A 140 -1.48 -7.44 -16.10
CA MET A 140 -2.07 -7.27 -17.44
C MET A 140 -1.20 -6.40 -18.36
N MET A 141 -0.59 -5.34 -17.82
CA MET A 141 0.25 -4.42 -18.60
C MET A 141 1.62 -4.99 -18.96
N GLY A 142 2.24 -5.72 -18.03
CA GLY A 142 3.58 -6.26 -18.19
C GLY A 142 3.63 -7.68 -18.73
N ASP A 143 2.47 -8.28 -19.02
CA ASP A 143 2.33 -9.68 -19.47
C ASP A 143 3.05 -10.66 -18.54
N PHE A 144 2.81 -10.50 -17.24
CA PHE A 144 3.37 -11.35 -16.19
C PHE A 144 2.33 -11.62 -15.12
N LYS A 145 2.61 -12.57 -14.23
CA LYS A 145 1.82 -12.83 -13.04
C LYS A 145 2.72 -12.78 -11.82
N PHE A 146 2.21 -12.21 -10.72
CA PHE A 146 2.92 -12.23 -9.45
C PHE A 146 2.90 -13.63 -8.81
N GLU A 147 1.85 -14.42 -9.05
CA GLU A 147 1.69 -15.75 -8.44
C GLU A 147 1.91 -15.67 -6.92
N LEU A 148 1.18 -14.74 -6.28
CA LEU A 148 1.40 -14.36 -4.88
C LEU A 148 1.28 -15.55 -3.94
N GLU A 149 0.37 -16.48 -4.21
CA GLU A 149 0.18 -17.65 -3.35
C GLU A 149 1.37 -18.61 -3.42
N GLU A 150 1.91 -18.87 -4.61
CA GLU A 150 3.03 -19.80 -4.79
C GLU A 150 4.38 -19.18 -4.42
N ASN A 151 4.62 -17.93 -4.81
CA ASN A 151 5.94 -17.31 -4.75
C ASN A 151 6.14 -16.37 -3.55
N TYR A 152 5.04 -15.85 -2.97
CA TYR A 152 5.08 -14.83 -1.93
C TYR A 152 4.05 -15.10 -0.80
N PRO A 153 4.15 -16.25 -0.10
CA PRO A 153 3.14 -16.72 0.86
C PRO A 153 2.88 -15.78 2.04
N HIS A 154 3.88 -15.02 2.51
CA HIS A 154 3.69 -14.06 3.60
C HIS A 154 2.93 -12.83 3.10
N MET A 155 3.25 -12.31 1.91
CA MET A 155 2.47 -11.28 1.24
C MET A 155 1.04 -11.74 0.95
N HIS A 156 0.85 -12.98 0.49
CA HIS A 156 -0.49 -13.54 0.27
C HIS A 156 -1.30 -13.57 1.58
N THR A 157 -0.72 -14.10 2.65
CA THR A 157 -1.36 -14.15 3.97
C THR A 157 -1.71 -12.76 4.48
N TRP A 158 -0.77 -11.81 4.35
CA TRP A 158 -0.96 -10.41 4.72
C TRP A 158 -2.11 -9.77 3.93
N TYR A 159 -2.17 -10.01 2.61
CA TYR A 159 -3.21 -9.49 1.74
C TYR A 159 -4.60 -10.06 2.10
N GLN A 160 -4.70 -11.34 2.45
CA GLN A 160 -5.96 -11.93 2.92
C GLN A 160 -6.40 -11.35 4.28
N ALA A 161 -5.45 -11.14 5.20
CA ALA A 161 -5.73 -10.51 6.49
C ALA A 161 -6.25 -9.07 6.30
N LEU A 162 -5.67 -8.31 5.37
CA LEU A 162 -6.15 -6.97 5.00
C LEU A 162 -7.62 -7.01 4.54
N ARG A 163 -7.96 -7.90 3.60
CA ARG A 163 -9.30 -8.01 3.01
C ARG A 163 -10.38 -8.52 3.95
N THR A 164 -10.00 -9.12 5.07
CA THR A 164 -10.93 -9.62 6.10
C THR A 164 -11.00 -8.72 7.33
N SER A 165 -10.19 -7.66 7.38
CA SER A 165 -10.14 -6.71 8.48
C SER A 165 -11.21 -5.61 8.39
N SER A 166 -11.29 -4.75 9.41
CA SER A 166 -12.17 -3.57 9.42
C SER A 166 -11.86 -2.58 8.29
N VAL A 167 -10.63 -2.55 7.79
CA VAL A 167 -10.23 -1.61 6.73
C VAL A 167 -10.63 -2.08 5.33
N ALA A 168 -11.15 -3.30 5.18
CA ALA A 168 -11.58 -3.84 3.90
C ALA A 168 -12.65 -2.96 3.22
N ALA A 169 -13.47 -2.25 4.02
CA ALA A 169 -14.46 -1.30 3.52
C ALA A 169 -13.86 -0.08 2.80
N CYS A 170 -12.57 0.21 3.03
CA CYS A 170 -11.84 1.27 2.35
C CYS A 170 -11.22 0.82 1.02
N MET A 171 -11.20 -0.50 0.73
CA MET A 171 -10.59 -1.01 -0.50
C MET A 171 -11.36 -0.50 -1.73
N PRO A 172 -10.66 0.04 -2.75
CA PRO A 172 -11.28 0.37 -4.01
C PRO A 172 -11.74 -0.89 -4.73
N ASP A 173 -12.75 -0.71 -5.59
CA ASP A 173 -13.22 -1.75 -6.49
C ASP A 173 -12.11 -2.12 -7.49
N SER A 174 -11.78 -3.41 -7.55
CA SER A 174 -10.67 -3.93 -8.37
C SER A 174 -10.87 -3.65 -9.87
N ASP A 175 -12.11 -3.77 -10.37
CA ASP A 175 -12.41 -3.57 -11.79
C ASP A 175 -12.30 -2.09 -12.16
N LYS A 176 -12.86 -1.19 -11.33
CA LYS A 176 -12.70 0.26 -11.52
C LYS A 176 -11.25 0.70 -11.48
N LEU A 177 -10.45 0.13 -10.58
CA LEU A 177 -9.03 0.44 -10.47
C LEU A 177 -8.26 -0.04 -11.71
N LEU A 178 -8.56 -1.25 -12.20
CA LEU A 178 -8.03 -1.78 -13.45
C LEU A 178 -8.36 -0.84 -14.63
N GLU A 179 -9.62 -0.47 -14.79
CA GLU A 179 -10.07 0.45 -15.84
C GLU A 179 -9.33 1.80 -15.78
N PHE A 180 -9.18 2.36 -14.57
CA PHE A 180 -8.46 3.61 -14.35
C PHE A 180 -6.99 3.51 -14.75
N VAL A 181 -6.28 2.47 -14.32
CA VAL A 181 -4.85 2.28 -14.64
C VAL A 181 -4.63 2.03 -16.14
N LEU A 182 -5.49 1.22 -16.77
CA LEU A 182 -5.43 1.01 -18.23
C LEU A 182 -5.75 2.30 -19.00
N GLY A 183 -6.70 3.09 -18.50
CA GLY A 183 -7.00 4.43 -19.03
C GLY A 183 -5.81 5.37 -18.93
N LEU A 184 -5.15 5.42 -17.77
CA LEU A 184 -3.91 6.17 -17.57
C LEU A 184 -2.83 5.73 -18.57
N ARG A 185 -2.60 4.41 -18.71
CA ARG A 185 -1.60 3.87 -19.65
C ARG A 185 -1.82 4.39 -21.07
N LYS A 186 -3.06 4.36 -21.56
CA LYS A 186 -3.40 4.85 -22.91
C LYS A 186 -3.04 6.34 -23.10
N MET A 187 -3.15 7.14 -22.05
CA MET A 187 -2.82 8.57 -22.09
C MET A 187 -1.31 8.82 -22.04
N VAL A 188 -0.58 8.08 -21.21
CA VAL A 188 0.85 8.35 -20.94
C VAL A 188 1.82 7.50 -21.77
N CYS A 189 1.34 6.41 -22.36
CA CYS A 189 2.11 5.50 -23.21
C CYS A 189 1.25 5.04 -24.41
N PRO A 190 0.89 5.96 -25.33
CA PRO A 190 0.06 5.65 -26.51
C PRO A 190 0.72 4.62 -27.43
N GLU A 191 -0.06 3.98 -28.32
CA GLU A 191 0.40 2.95 -29.27
C GLU A 191 1.65 3.35 -30.06
#